data_AF-K2FR72-F1
#
_entry.id   AF-K2FR72-F1
#
_cell.length_a   1.000
_cell.length_b   1.000
_cell.length_c   1.000
_cell.angle_alpha   90.00
_cell.angle_beta   90.00
_cell.angle_gamma   90.00
#
_symmetry.space_group_name_H-M   'P 1'
#
loop_
_entity.id
_entity.type
_entity.pdbx_description
1 polymer ?
#
loop_
_entity_poly.entity_id
_entity_poly.type
_entity_poly.pdbx_seq_one_letter_code
_entity_poly.pdbx_strand_id
1 'polypeptide(L)' 'EDLGKTVFNGFLTVRPLGSAELSLKYKLPFKKGKDKLHVLLQKQPGTEGHSYTISVNGKTKEQFNLSADKVVLLSL' A
#
# COMPACT_ATOMS: atom_id res chain seq x y z
N GLU A 1 3.02 -20.70 6.95
CA GLU A 1 4.08 -20.51 5.94
C GLU A 1 4.38 -19.04 5.78
N ASP A 2 5.65 -18.67 5.98
CA ASP A 2 6.15 -17.31 5.77
C ASP A 2 6.56 -17.17 4.29
N LEU A 3 5.83 -16.38 3.52
CA LEU A 3 5.99 -16.26 2.06
C LEU A 3 7.29 -15.53 1.64
N GLY A 4 8.24 -15.30 2.56
CA GLY A 4 9.47 -14.55 2.30
C GLY A 4 9.21 -13.09 1.92
N LYS A 5 8.07 -12.54 2.33
CA LYS A 5 7.65 -11.16 2.06
C LYS A 5 7.56 -10.38 3.36
N THR A 6 7.99 -9.13 3.33
CA THR A 6 7.71 -8.19 4.42
C THR A 6 6.24 -7.76 4.35
N VAL A 7 5.46 -8.13 5.36
CA VAL A 7 4.04 -7.77 5.46
C VAL A 7 3.88 -6.66 6.50
N PHE A 8 3.20 -5.58 6.09
CA PHE A 8 2.72 -4.56 7.01
C PHE A 8 1.21 -4.74 7.12
N ASN A 9 0.74 -5.08 8.32
CA ASN A 9 -0.69 -5.17 8.61
C ASN A 9 -1.00 -4.29 9.83
N GLY A 10 -2.19 -3.70 9.85
CA GLY A 10 -2.66 -2.86 10.93
C GLY A 10 -4.17 -2.70 10.87
N PHE A 11 -4.80 -2.66 12.05
CA PHE A 11 -6.21 -2.34 12.19
C PHE A 11 -6.35 -0.87 12.57
N LEU A 12 -7.11 -0.11 11.78
CA LEU A 12 -7.35 1.31 12.01
C LEU A 12 -8.83 1.52 12.37
N THR A 13 -9.10 1.97 13.59
CA THR A 13 -10.45 2.39 13.98
C THR A 13 -10.63 3.86 13.68
N VAL A 14 -11.45 4.18 12.68
CA VAL A 14 -11.75 5.57 12.30
C VAL A 14 -13.14 5.93 12.82
N ARG A 15 -13.23 7.01 13.61
CA ARG A 15 -14.53 7.55 14.03
C ARG A 15 -15.26 8.18 12.83
N PRO A 16 -16.60 8.31 12.85
CA PRO A 16 -17.32 9.02 11.79
C PRO A 16 -16.72 10.42 11.54
N LEU A 17 -16.50 10.75 10.27
CA LEU A 17 -15.83 12.00 9.82
C LEU A 17 -14.37 12.17 10.31
N GLY A 18 -13.79 11.18 10.99
CA GLY A 18 -12.40 11.19 11.40
C GLY A 18 -11.46 10.73 10.29
N SER A 19 -10.17 11.02 10.47
CA SER A 19 -9.08 10.55 9.63
C SER A 19 -8.11 9.76 10.49
N ALA A 20 -7.54 8.67 9.96
CA ALA A 20 -6.44 7.96 10.59
C ALA A 20 -5.26 7.86 9.62
N GLU A 21 -4.06 8.08 10.13
CA GLU A 21 -2.83 8.02 9.35
C GLU A 21 -1.88 6.97 9.94
N LEU A 22 -1.29 6.15 9.08
CA LEU A 22 -0.24 5.19 9.42
C LEU A 22 1.04 5.58 8.69
N SER A 23 2.04 6.02 9.44
CA SER A 23 3.37 6.37 8.93
C SER A 23 4.40 5.31 9.33
N LEU A 24 5.04 4.69 8.34
CA LEU A 24 6.02 3.62 8.53
C LEU A 24 7.36 4.01 7.91
N LYS A 25 8.45 3.79 8.65
CA LYS A 25 9.82 3.90 8.13
C LYS A 25 10.40 2.51 7.98
N TYR A 26 10.76 2.13 6.76
CA TYR A 26 11.29 0.80 6.45
C TYR A 26 12.59 0.87 5.66
N LYS A 27 13.53 -0.02 5.97
CA LYS A 27 14.79 -0.21 5.23
C LYS A 27 14.69 -1.48 4.39
N LEU A 28 14.85 -1.34 3.07
CA LEU A 28 14.87 -2.49 2.17
C LEU A 28 16.05 -3.41 2.51
N PRO A 29 15.85 -4.74 2.57
CA PRO A 29 16.89 -5.71 2.87
C PRO A 29 17.87 -5.92 1.69
N PHE A 30 17.60 -5.31 0.54
CA PHE A 30 18.44 -5.35 -0.66
C PHE A 30 18.71 -3.93 -1.18
N LYS A 31 19.78 -3.76 -1.97
CA LYS A 31 20.03 -2.52 -2.69
C LYS A 31 19.00 -2.38 -3.81
N LYS A 32 18.32 -1.23 -3.90
CA LYS A 32 17.44 -0.96 -5.04
C LYS A 32 18.27 -1.03 -6.33
N GLY A 33 17.87 -1.89 -7.27
CA GLY A 33 18.42 -1.87 -8.63
C GLY A 33 17.88 -0.68 -9.42
N LYS A 34 17.95 -0.74 -10.76
CA LYS A 34 17.16 0.14 -11.64
C LYS A 34 15.65 -0.14 -11.58
N ASP A 35 15.25 -1.13 -10.79
CA ASP A 35 13.94 -1.75 -10.81
C ASP A 35 12.89 -1.06 -9.95
N LYS A 36 11.66 -1.14 -10.45
CA LYS A 36 10.44 -0.69 -9.79
C LYS A 36 10.21 -1.57 -8.55
N LEU A 37 9.79 -0.96 -7.45
CA LEU A 37 9.39 -1.69 -6.25
C LEU A 37 8.01 -2.31 -6.48
N HIS A 38 7.93 -3.64 -6.44
CA HIS A 38 6.68 -4.38 -6.45
C HIS A 38 6.02 -4.29 -5.07
N VAL A 39 4.84 -3.68 -5.01
CA VAL A 39 4.01 -3.59 -3.81
C VAL A 39 2.70 -4.32 -4.08
N LEU A 40 2.31 -5.22 -3.18
CA LEU A 40 1.01 -5.86 -3.23
C LEU A 40 0.08 -5.12 -2.26
N LEU A 41 -0.99 -4.53 -2.78
CA LEU A 41 -2.09 -4.01 -2.00
C LEU A 41 -3.18 -5.08 -1.94
N GLN A 42 -3.44 -5.59 -0.74
CA GLN A 42 -4.45 -6.61 -0.52
C GLN A 42 -5.79 -5.97 -0.18
N LYS A 43 -6.84 -6.42 -0.85
CA LYS A 43 -8.19 -6.01 -0.55
C LYS A 43 -8.69 -6.79 0.68
N GLN A 44 -9.19 -6.07 1.67
CA GLN A 44 -9.85 -6.69 2.82
C GLN A 44 -11.17 -7.35 2.39
N PRO A 45 -11.48 -8.59 2.82
CA PRO A 45 -12.79 -9.18 2.58
C PRO A 45 -13.89 -8.38 3.29
N GLY A 46 -15.09 -8.30 2.70
CA GLY A 46 -16.25 -7.67 3.34
C GLY A 46 -16.28 -6.13 3.32
N THR A 47 -15.31 -5.46 2.69
CA THR A 47 -15.39 -4.01 2.41
C THR A 47 -15.73 -3.73 0.94
N GLU A 48 -16.27 -2.57 0.63
CA GLU A 48 -16.53 -2.17 -0.77
C GLU A 48 -15.34 -1.38 -1.34
N GLY A 49 -15.25 -1.26 -2.67
CA GLY A 49 -14.08 -0.74 -3.39
C GLY A 49 -13.73 0.71 -3.05
N HIS A 50 -13.05 0.94 -1.94
CA HIS A 50 -12.57 2.25 -1.50
C HIS A 50 -11.61 2.85 -2.53
N SER A 51 -11.63 4.17 -2.68
CA SER A 51 -10.71 4.89 -3.55
C SER A 51 -9.35 5.03 -2.88
N TYR A 52 -8.30 4.63 -3.59
CA TYR A 52 -6.92 4.76 -3.18
C TYR A 52 -6.20 5.72 -4.13
N THR A 53 -5.36 6.56 -3.55
CA THR A 53 -4.44 7.44 -4.27
C THR A 53 -3.02 7.05 -3.89
N ILE A 54 -2.21 6.71 -4.89
CA ILE A 54 -0.80 6.38 -4.70
C ILE A 54 0.04 7.58 -5.12
N SER A 55 0.85 8.08 -4.20
CA SER A 55 1.76 9.20 -4.42
C SER A 55 3.20 8.78 -4.13
N VAL A 56 4.11 9.11 -5.03
CA VAL A 56 5.55 8.83 -4.88
C VAL A 56 6.32 10.13 -5.09
N ASN A 57 7.17 10.50 -4.12
CA ASN A 57 7.92 11.76 -4.13
C ASN A 57 7.03 12.99 -4.36
N GLY A 58 5.85 13.03 -3.71
CA GLY A 58 4.88 14.13 -3.80
C GLY A 58 4.05 14.17 -5.09
N LYS A 59 4.25 13.24 -6.03
CA LYS A 59 3.48 13.18 -7.28
C LYS A 59 2.49 12.01 -7.26
N THR A 60 1.22 12.29 -7.52
CA THR A 60 0.21 11.24 -7.76
C THR A 60 0.62 10.40 -8.95
N LYS A 61 0.69 9.09 -8.75
CA LYS A 61 1.00 8.09 -9.77
C LYS A 61 -0.24 7.40 -10.29
N GLU A 62 -1.16 7.08 -9.38
CA GLU A 62 -2.37 6.35 -9.73
C GLU A 62 -3.48 6.64 -8.73
N GLN A 63 -4.71 6.68 -9.22
CA GLN A 63 -5.92 6.68 -8.41
C GLN A 63 -6.86 5.60 -8.93
N PHE A 64 -7.36 4.75 -8.03
CA PHE A 64 -8.22 3.63 -8.40
C PHE A 64 -9.07 3.16 -7.23
N ASN A 65 -10.15 2.45 -7.52
CA ASN A 65 -10.94 1.76 -6.50
C ASN A 65 -10.37 0.34 -6.31
N LEU A 66 -10.05 -0.04 -5.08
CA LEU A 66 -9.48 -1.35 -4.78
C LEU A 66 -10.61 -2.39 -4.64
N SER A 67 -11.05 -2.95 -5.76
CA SER A 67 -12.08 -4.01 -5.79
C SER A 67 -11.51 -5.42 -5.62
N ALA A 68 -10.24 -5.62 -5.97
CA ALA A 68 -9.49 -6.86 -5.83
C ALA A 68 -8.03 -6.55 -5.45
N ASP A 69 -7.29 -7.58 -5.03
CA ASP A 69 -5.85 -7.48 -4.79
C ASP A 69 -5.14 -6.89 -6.01
N LYS A 70 -4.23 -5.95 -5.77
CA LYS A 70 -3.55 -5.23 -6.85
C LYS A 70 -2.06 -5.16 -6.60
N VAL A 71 -1.29 -5.55 -7.61
CA VAL A 71 0.15 -5.32 -7.65
C VAL A 71 0.42 -3.95 -8.26
N VAL A 72 1.24 -3.14 -7.58
CA VAL A 72 1.65 -1.80 -8.00
C VAL A 72 3.17 -1.75 -8.12
N LEU A 73 3.63 -1.12 -9.19
CA LEU A 73 5.04 -0.91 -9.48
C LEU A 73 5.42 0.54 -9.14
N LEU A 74 6.14 0.75 -8.06
CA LEU A 74 6.56 2.08 -7.63
C LEU A 74 7.97 2.40 -8.13
N SER A 75 8.13 3.52 -8.82
CA SER A 75 9.45 4.08 -9.16
C SER A 75 9.86 5.10 -8.09
N LEU A 76 10.77 4.69 -7.20
CA LEU A 76 11.29 5.47 -6.06
C LEU A 76 12.50 6.34 -6.40
#